data_AF-A0A444L6N8-F1
#
_entry.id   AF-A0A444L6N8-F1
#
_cell.length_a   1.000
_cell.length_b   1.000
_cell.length_c   1.000
_cell.angle_alpha   90.00
_cell.angle_beta   90.00
_cell.angle_gamma   90.00
#
_symmetry.space_group_name_H-M   'P 1'
#
loop_
_entity.id
_entity.type
_entity.pdbx_description
1 polymer ?
#
loop_
_entity_poly.entity_id
_entity_poly.type
_entity_poly.pdbx_seq_one_letter_code
_entity_poly.pdbx_strand_id
1 'polypeptide(L)'
;MFRRAAVLLFLLCLNIRYFWSKGIIRPAVKILDAPTNDVYETILALSKDKGFSRLGDAFVNLVYSSAKSRSSGRPFGGKVPDKILSRSLSMSGVKVPSRLNHGERGDIVEGALAYAWTNDLLTLEEAVGVVESGLRGMKCESRKEEEEAAAKAFAVLFLTAMSRICGPGTGA
;
A
#
# COMPACT_ATOMS: atom_id res chain seq x y z
N MET A 1 19.04 7.44 -38.16
CA MET A 1 19.07 8.60 -37.25
C MET A 1 18.47 8.34 -35.84
N PHE A 2 17.89 7.18 -35.54
CA PHE A 2 17.18 6.90 -34.26
C PHE A 2 18.01 6.29 -33.11
N ARG A 3 19.29 5.94 -33.32
CA ARG A 3 20.08 5.22 -32.30
C ARG A 3 20.64 6.10 -31.17
N ARG A 4 20.72 7.42 -31.34
CA ARG A 4 21.29 8.33 -30.31
C ARG A 4 20.26 8.74 -29.25
N ALA A 5 18.99 8.86 -29.59
CA ALA A 5 17.93 9.22 -28.65
C ALA A 5 17.65 8.12 -27.62
N ALA A 6 17.66 6.84 -28.03
CA ALA A 6 17.44 5.71 -27.13
C ALA A 6 18.56 5.54 -26.09
N VAL A 7 19.82 5.79 -26.49
CA VAL A 7 20.96 5.76 -25.56
C VAL A 7 20.89 6.91 -24.56
N LEU A 8 20.49 8.11 -25.00
CA LEU A 8 20.30 9.24 -24.09
C LEU A 8 19.18 8.98 -23.08
N LEU A 9 18.05 8.40 -23.52
CA LEU A 9 16.93 8.06 -22.64
C LEU A 9 17.31 6.98 -21.62
N PHE A 10 18.06 5.96 -22.06
CA PHE A 10 18.55 4.89 -21.18
C PHE A 10 19.59 5.39 -20.16
N LEU A 11 20.48 6.29 -20.57
CA LEU A 11 21.44 6.94 -19.67
C LEU A 11 20.77 7.94 -18.71
N LEU A 12 19.68 8.60 -19.13
CA LEU A 12 18.83 9.40 -18.23
C LEU A 12 18.14 8.53 -17.19
N CYS A 13 17.58 7.38 -17.57
CA CYS A 13 16.95 6.44 -16.64
C CYS A 13 17.97 5.83 -15.66
N LEU A 14 19.16 5.46 -16.13
CA LEU A 14 20.25 4.97 -15.27
C LEU A 14 20.74 6.04 -14.29
N ASN A 15 20.87 7.29 -14.73
CA ASN A 15 21.23 8.40 -13.86
C ASN A 15 20.15 8.66 -12.80
N ILE A 16 18.86 8.67 -13.15
CA ILE A 16 17.78 8.88 -12.18
C ILE A 16 17.82 7.80 -11.09
N ARG A 17 18.03 6.54 -11.46
CA ARG A 17 18.12 5.42 -10.51
C ARG A 17 19.37 5.52 -9.62
N TYR A 18 20.51 5.93 -10.19
CA TYR A 18 21.75 6.20 -9.46
C TYR A 18 21.59 7.37 -8.47
N PHE A 19 20.95 8.46 -8.89
CA PHE A 19 20.70 9.63 -8.05
C PHE A 19 19.65 9.37 -6.96
N TRP A 20 18.68 8.47 -7.19
CA TRP A 20 17.77 7.95 -6.16
C TRP A 20 18.52 7.12 -5.11
N SER A 21 19.34 6.16 -5.54
CA SER A 21 20.18 5.34 -4.64
C SER A 21 21.16 6.16 -3.79
N LYS A 22 21.60 7.32 -4.30
CA LYS A 22 22.51 8.24 -3.60
C LYS A 22 21.80 9.42 -2.89
N GLY A 23 20.47 9.50 -2.95
CA GLY A 23 19.68 10.55 -2.29
C GLY A 23 19.91 11.98 -2.81
N ILE A 24 20.49 12.13 -4.00
CA ILE A 24 20.88 13.42 -4.59
C ILE A 24 19.67 14.13 -5.23
N ILE A 25 18.76 13.36 -5.84
CA ILE A 25 17.47 13.87 -6.33
C ILE A 25 16.40 13.28 -5.43
N ARG A 26 15.92 14.06 -4.46
CA ARG A 26 14.69 13.76 -3.74
C ARG A 26 13.55 14.40 -4.52
N PRO A 27 12.52 13.65 -5.00
CA PRO A 27 11.33 14.30 -5.51
C PRO A 27 10.79 15.22 -4.41
N ALA A 28 10.34 16.41 -4.78
CA ALA A 28 9.74 17.40 -3.90
C ALA A 28 8.33 16.97 -3.41
N VAL A 29 8.16 15.68 -3.11
CA VAL A 29 7.11 15.25 -2.19
C VAL A 29 7.67 15.62 -0.82
N LYS A 30 6.98 16.53 -0.10
CA LYS A 30 7.15 16.66 1.34
C LYS A 30 6.81 15.29 1.92
N ILE A 31 7.80 14.41 1.99
CA ILE A 31 7.72 13.18 2.78
C ILE A 31 7.37 13.69 4.16
N LEU A 32 6.19 13.30 4.65
CA LEU A 32 5.73 13.51 6.02
C LEU A 32 6.96 13.54 6.94
N ASP A 33 7.08 14.55 7.81
CA ASP A 33 8.04 14.48 8.91
C ASP A 33 7.92 13.08 9.50
N ALA A 34 9.01 12.31 9.45
CA ALA A 34 8.94 10.86 9.46
C ALA A 34 7.95 10.37 10.54
N PRO A 35 7.02 9.46 10.20
CA PRO A 35 6.08 8.92 11.17
C PRO A 35 6.86 8.45 12.41
N THR A 36 6.41 8.93 13.57
CA THR A 36 7.11 8.66 14.83
C THR A 36 7.01 7.18 15.15
N ASN A 37 7.80 6.71 16.13
CA ASN A 37 7.63 5.35 16.68
C ASN A 37 6.24 5.13 17.32
N ASP A 38 5.41 6.17 17.41
CA ASP A 38 4.04 6.10 17.89
C ASP A 38 3.06 5.85 16.74
N VAL A 39 2.32 4.73 16.87
CA VAL A 39 1.34 4.27 15.87
C VAL A 39 0.18 5.25 15.72
N TYR A 40 -0.25 5.91 16.79
CA TYR A 40 -1.40 6.81 16.77
C TYR A 40 -1.08 8.10 16.03
N GLU A 41 0.08 8.71 16.30
CA GLU A 41 0.55 9.90 15.58
C GLU A 41 0.80 9.61 14.10
N THR A 42 1.35 8.44 13.78
CA THR A 42 1.51 7.98 12.39
C THR A 42 0.18 7.92 11.65
N ILE A 43 -0.85 7.33 12.27
CA ILE A 43 -2.20 7.28 11.69
C ILE A 43 -2.78 8.68 11.54
N LEU A 44 -2.58 9.55 12.52
CA LEU A 44 -3.06 10.93 12.45
C LEU A 44 -2.39 11.69 11.30
N ALA A 45 -1.10 11.48 11.05
CA ALA A 45 -0.37 12.06 9.93
C ALA A 45 -0.88 11.52 8.58
N LEU A 46 -1.00 10.20 8.45
CA LEU A 46 -1.50 9.55 7.22
C LEU A 46 -2.94 9.95 6.90
N SER A 47 -3.81 10.10 7.90
CA SER A 47 -5.21 10.52 7.68
C SER A 47 -5.35 11.95 7.14
N LYS A 48 -4.35 12.82 7.41
CA LYS A 48 -4.33 14.21 6.92
C LYS A 48 -3.78 14.33 5.50
N ASP A 49 -2.94 13.40 5.07
CA ASP A 49 -2.31 13.43 3.75
C ASP A 49 -3.16 12.73 2.69
N LYS A 50 -3.96 13.53 1.98
CA LYS A 50 -4.77 13.05 0.86
C LYS A 50 -3.94 12.63 -0.37
N GLY A 51 -2.67 13.03 -0.47
CA GLY A 51 -1.77 12.62 -1.54
C GLY A 51 -1.43 11.14 -1.45
N PHE A 52 -1.02 10.69 -0.26
CA PHE A 52 -0.73 9.26 -0.02
C PHE A 52 -1.98 8.38 -0.16
N SER A 53 -3.15 8.81 0.32
CA SER A 53 -4.40 8.06 0.10
C SER A 53 -4.74 7.91 -1.39
N ARG A 54 -4.62 8.97 -2.20
CA ARG A 54 -4.88 8.89 -3.65
C ARG A 54 -3.92 7.95 -4.38
N LEU A 55 -2.64 7.96 -4.02
CA LEU A 55 -1.68 6.99 -4.53
C LEU A 55 -2.02 5.56 -4.05
N GLY A 56 -2.46 5.48 -2.80
CA GLY A 56 -2.91 4.26 -2.15
C GLY A 56 -4.09 3.59 -2.84
N ASP A 57 -5.14 4.33 -3.22
CA ASP A 57 -6.28 3.78 -4.00
C ASP A 57 -5.78 3.03 -5.24
N ALA A 58 -4.89 3.63 -6.02
CA ALA A 58 -4.31 2.97 -7.19
C ALA A 58 -3.49 1.72 -6.83
N PHE A 59 -2.65 1.82 -5.79
CA PHE A 59 -1.80 0.72 -5.34
C PHE A 59 -2.62 -0.47 -4.81
N VAL A 60 -3.59 -0.23 -3.92
CA VAL A 60 -4.42 -1.30 -3.33
C VAL A 60 -5.30 -1.97 -4.38
N ASN A 61 -5.80 -1.21 -5.36
CA ASN A 61 -6.56 -1.76 -6.49
C ASN A 61 -5.71 -2.69 -7.36
N LEU A 62 -4.44 -2.32 -7.60
CA LEU A 62 -3.50 -3.17 -8.33
C LEU A 62 -3.17 -4.44 -7.52
N VAL A 63 -2.90 -4.31 -6.22
CA VAL A 63 -2.62 -5.43 -5.31
C VAL A 63 -3.80 -6.41 -5.32
N TYR A 64 -5.02 -5.92 -5.09
CA TYR A 64 -6.21 -6.76 -5.04
C TYR A 64 -6.50 -7.42 -6.39
N SER A 65 -6.43 -6.66 -7.48
CA SER A 65 -6.68 -7.21 -8.82
C SER A 65 -5.69 -8.32 -9.17
N SER A 66 -4.41 -8.11 -8.85
CA SER A 66 -3.35 -9.10 -9.07
C SER A 66 -3.55 -10.33 -8.19
N ALA A 67 -3.82 -10.13 -6.90
CA ALA A 67 -4.06 -11.22 -5.95
C ALA A 67 -5.27 -12.07 -6.33
N LYS A 68 -6.38 -11.42 -6.68
CA LYS A 68 -7.61 -12.11 -7.14
C LYS A 68 -7.41 -12.82 -8.47
N SER A 69 -6.61 -12.25 -9.37
CA SER A 69 -6.28 -12.92 -10.63
C SER A 69 -5.49 -14.21 -10.39
N ARG A 70 -4.50 -14.15 -9.49
CA ARG A 70 -3.66 -15.32 -9.15
C ARG A 70 -4.42 -16.37 -8.34
N SER A 71 -5.30 -15.96 -7.42
CA SER A 71 -6.07 -16.90 -6.60
C SER A 71 -7.16 -17.63 -7.40
N SER A 72 -7.80 -16.95 -8.35
CA SER A 72 -8.85 -17.53 -9.20
C SER A 72 -8.34 -18.18 -10.50
N GLY A 73 -7.08 -17.94 -10.87
CA GLY A 73 -6.49 -18.39 -12.13
C GLY A 73 -7.06 -17.71 -13.38
N ARG A 74 -7.79 -16.59 -13.23
CA ARG A 74 -8.40 -15.83 -14.33
C ARG A 74 -8.06 -14.34 -14.20
N PRO A 75 -7.78 -13.62 -15.29
CA PRO A 75 -7.58 -12.18 -15.22
C PRO A 75 -8.77 -11.46 -14.60
N PHE A 76 -8.51 -10.63 -13.59
CA PHE A 76 -9.49 -9.78 -12.92
C PHE A 76 -8.92 -8.36 -12.80
N GLY A 77 -9.74 -7.36 -13.13
CA GLY A 77 -9.44 -5.95 -12.92
C GLY A 77 -10.62 -5.28 -12.25
N GLY A 78 -10.42 -4.78 -11.04
CA GLY A 78 -11.50 -4.15 -10.29
C GLY A 78 -10.99 -3.37 -9.09
N LYS A 79 -11.83 -2.45 -8.62
CA LYS A 79 -11.55 -1.71 -7.39
C LYS A 79 -11.84 -2.56 -6.16
N VAL A 80 -11.06 -2.33 -5.11
CA VAL A 80 -11.38 -2.78 -3.76
C VAL A 80 -12.58 -1.97 -3.27
N PRO A 81 -13.69 -2.59 -2.85
CA PRO A 81 -14.77 -1.85 -2.20
C PRO A 81 -14.30 -1.16 -0.91
N ASP A 82 -14.65 0.11 -0.70
CA ASP A 82 -14.24 0.91 0.48
C ASP A 82 -14.57 0.22 1.81
N LYS A 83 -15.68 -0.54 1.84
CA LYS A 83 -16.08 -1.35 3.00
C LYS A 83 -15.06 -2.39 3.41
N ILE A 84 -14.30 -2.94 2.47
CA ILE A 84 -13.24 -3.92 2.77
C ILE A 84 -12.09 -3.23 3.52
N LEU A 85 -11.67 -2.04 3.08
CA LEU A 85 -10.54 -1.30 3.68
C LEU A 85 -10.89 -0.70 5.04
N SER A 86 -12.09 -0.11 5.17
CA SER A 86 -12.57 0.34 6.48
C SER A 86 -12.76 -0.83 7.46
N ARG A 87 -13.23 -1.98 6.96
CA ARG A 87 -13.33 -3.21 7.75
C ARG A 87 -11.95 -3.73 8.13
N SER A 88 -10.98 -3.72 7.23
CA SER A 88 -9.62 -4.19 7.52
C SER A 88 -8.95 -3.36 8.61
N LEU A 89 -9.12 -2.04 8.59
CA LEU A 89 -8.64 -1.17 9.67
C LEU A 89 -9.30 -1.54 11.00
N SER A 90 -10.62 -1.79 10.98
CA SER A 90 -11.34 -2.22 12.19
C SER A 90 -10.85 -3.58 12.71
N MET A 91 -10.51 -4.51 11.81
CA MET A 91 -9.98 -5.84 12.15
C MET A 91 -8.54 -5.82 12.63
N SER A 92 -7.77 -4.79 12.27
CA SER A 92 -6.38 -4.62 12.73
C SER A 92 -6.27 -4.37 14.24
N GLY A 93 -7.35 -3.92 14.88
CA GLY A 93 -7.37 -3.56 16.31
C GLY A 93 -6.61 -2.27 16.64
N VAL A 94 -6.08 -1.56 15.63
CA VAL A 94 -5.33 -0.33 15.86
C VAL A 94 -6.27 0.80 16.29
N LYS A 95 -5.85 1.56 17.31
CA LYS A 95 -6.61 2.71 17.81
C LYS A 95 -6.54 3.85 16.79
N VAL A 96 -7.70 4.33 16.38
CA VAL A 96 -7.86 5.45 15.44
C VAL A 96 -8.60 6.62 16.09
N PRO A 97 -8.44 7.85 15.59
CA PRO A 97 -9.24 8.99 16.05
C PRO A 97 -10.75 8.71 16.00
N SER A 98 -11.46 9.13 17.04
CA SER A 98 -12.88 8.78 17.26
C SER A 98 -13.84 9.36 16.21
N ARG A 99 -13.44 10.42 15.50
CA ARG A 99 -14.29 11.16 14.56
C ARG A 99 -14.12 10.77 13.09
N LEU A 100 -13.47 9.65 12.78
CA LEU A 100 -13.26 9.22 11.41
C LEU A 100 -14.49 8.52 10.83
N ASN A 101 -14.94 9.00 9.67
CA ASN A 101 -15.98 8.37 8.89
C ASN A 101 -15.46 7.10 8.18
N HIS A 102 -16.36 6.37 7.53
CA HIS A 102 -16.05 5.09 6.88
C HIS A 102 -15.02 5.22 5.74
N GLY A 103 -15.10 6.27 4.93
CA GLY A 103 -14.14 6.54 3.85
C GLY A 103 -12.77 6.91 4.40
N GLU A 104 -12.72 7.78 5.41
CA GLU A 104 -11.45 8.20 6.04
C GLU A 104 -10.68 7.04 6.68
N ARG A 105 -11.38 6.00 7.13
CA ARG A 105 -10.74 4.75 7.57
C ARG A 105 -10.10 3.98 6.40
N GLY A 106 -10.76 3.95 5.25
CA GLY A 106 -10.17 3.41 4.01
C GLY A 106 -8.93 4.19 3.60
N ASP A 107 -9.02 5.52 3.56
CA ASP A 107 -7.93 6.44 3.21
C ASP A 107 -6.67 6.19 4.06
N ILE A 108 -6.82 5.87 5.35
CA ILE A 108 -5.69 5.53 6.24
C ILE A 108 -4.97 4.28 5.78
N VAL A 109 -5.72 3.21 5.45
CA VAL A 109 -5.13 1.95 4.98
C VAL A 109 -4.42 2.17 3.65
N GLU A 110 -5.08 2.87 2.72
CA GLU A 110 -4.50 3.25 1.43
C GLU A 110 -3.20 4.05 1.59
N GLY A 111 -3.24 5.09 2.42
CA GLY A 111 -2.10 5.96 2.67
C GLY A 111 -0.93 5.22 3.33
N ALA A 112 -1.20 4.36 4.32
CA ALA A 112 -0.17 3.57 4.98
C ALA A 112 0.54 2.62 4.01
N LEU A 113 -0.24 1.93 3.16
CA LEU A 113 0.31 0.99 2.19
C LEU A 113 1.09 1.70 1.08
N ALA A 114 0.60 2.85 0.60
CA ALA A 114 1.33 3.70 -0.33
C ALA A 114 2.64 4.22 0.27
N TYR A 115 2.61 4.68 1.53
CA TYR A 115 3.79 5.14 2.23
C TYR A 115 4.83 4.02 2.36
N ALA A 116 4.41 2.84 2.84
CA ALA A 116 5.31 1.70 2.95
C ALA A 116 5.92 1.29 1.60
N TRP A 117 5.11 1.27 0.54
CA TRP A 117 5.59 0.92 -0.80
C TRP A 117 6.57 1.94 -1.37
N THR A 118 6.28 3.24 -1.24
CA THR A 118 7.13 4.31 -1.78
C THR A 118 8.43 4.51 -1.01
N ASN A 119 8.51 3.99 0.23
CA ASN A 119 9.72 4.03 1.06
C ASN A 119 10.43 2.66 1.11
N ASP A 120 10.16 1.76 0.15
CA ASP A 120 10.78 0.44 0.03
C ASP A 120 10.60 -0.49 1.27
N LEU A 121 9.63 -0.18 2.14
CA LEU A 121 9.28 -0.98 3.31
C LEU A 121 8.36 -2.16 2.95
N LEU A 122 7.70 -2.11 1.79
CA LEU A 122 6.78 -3.12 1.31
C LEU A 122 6.89 -3.22 -0.21
N THR A 123 7.10 -4.41 -0.75
CA THR A 123 7.11 -4.60 -2.22
C THR A 123 5.71 -4.91 -2.76
N LEU A 124 5.47 -4.66 -4.05
CA LEU A 124 4.21 -5.02 -4.70
C LEU A 124 3.97 -6.53 -4.64
N GLU A 125 4.99 -7.33 -4.95
CA GLU A 125 4.92 -8.80 -4.95
C GLU A 125 4.60 -9.35 -3.57
N GLU A 126 5.19 -8.78 -2.52
CA GLU A 126 4.88 -9.13 -1.14
C GLU A 126 3.42 -8.79 -0.79
N ALA A 127 2.98 -7.57 -1.11
CA ALA A 127 1.60 -7.13 -0.87
C ALA A 127 0.59 -8.05 -1.58
N VAL A 128 0.86 -8.38 -2.85
CA VAL A 128 0.05 -9.32 -3.62
C VAL A 128 0.05 -10.70 -2.97
N GLY A 129 1.21 -11.22 -2.54
CA GLY A 129 1.33 -12.53 -1.90
C GLY A 129 0.53 -12.65 -0.59
N VAL A 130 0.54 -11.59 0.24
CA VAL A 130 -0.24 -11.55 1.48
C VAL A 130 -1.75 -11.59 1.18
N VAL A 131 -2.21 -10.75 0.25
CA VAL A 131 -3.64 -10.69 -0.11
C VAL A 131 -4.09 -11.99 -0.80
N GLU A 132 -3.27 -12.52 -1.72
CA GLU A 132 -3.52 -13.77 -2.43
C GLU A 132 -3.67 -14.94 -1.46
N SER A 133 -2.80 -15.03 -0.45
CA SER A 133 -2.87 -16.10 0.56
C SER A 133 -4.18 -16.06 1.35
N GLY A 134 -4.66 -14.86 1.68
CA GLY A 134 -5.96 -14.67 2.33
C GLY A 134 -7.15 -15.06 1.43
N LEU A 135 -7.04 -14.84 0.11
CA LEU A 135 -8.09 -15.20 -0.86
C LEU A 135 -8.09 -16.70 -1.22
N ARG A 136 -6.91 -17.35 -1.32
CA ARG A 136 -6.80 -18.78 -1.65
C ARG A 136 -7.31 -19.70 -0.54
N GLY A 137 -7.26 -19.24 0.71
CA GLY A 137 -7.64 -20.03 1.88
C GLY A 137 -9.13 -20.30 2.03
N MET A 138 -10.01 -19.72 1.20
CA MET A 138 -11.45 -19.83 1.36
C MET A 138 -12.12 -20.19 0.04
N LYS A 139 -12.84 -21.32 0.01
CA LYS A 139 -13.90 -21.52 -0.98
C LYS A 139 -14.99 -20.50 -0.66
N CYS A 140 -14.87 -19.29 -1.19
CA CYS A 140 -15.90 -18.28 -1.04
C CYS A 140 -17.07 -18.68 -1.93
N GLU A 141 -18.07 -19.31 -1.33
CA GLU A 141 -19.31 -19.68 -2.00
C GLU A 141 -20.22 -18.45 -2.14
N SER A 142 -19.94 -17.40 -1.35
CA SER A 142 -20.62 -16.11 -1.43
C SER A 142 -19.67 -14.92 -1.59
N ARG A 143 -20.18 -13.85 -2.22
CA ARG A 143 -19.52 -12.54 -2.29
C ARG A 143 -19.15 -11.99 -0.90
N LYS A 144 -19.99 -12.26 0.11
CA LYS A 144 -19.78 -11.77 1.47
C LYS A 144 -18.55 -12.42 2.13
N GLU A 145 -18.35 -13.71 1.91
CA GLU A 145 -17.17 -14.42 2.40
C GLU A 145 -15.90 -13.93 1.71
N GLU A 146 -15.97 -13.65 0.41
CA GLU A 146 -14.84 -13.09 -0.34
C GLU A 146 -14.44 -11.71 0.19
N GLU A 147 -15.44 -10.85 0.44
CA GLU A 147 -15.22 -9.52 1.01
C GLU A 147 -14.62 -9.58 2.42
N GLU A 148 -15.07 -10.51 3.26
CA GLU A 148 -14.52 -10.74 4.60
C GLU A 148 -13.10 -11.31 4.54
N ALA A 149 -12.82 -12.22 3.60
CA ALA A 149 -11.50 -12.78 3.36
C ALA A 149 -10.51 -11.69 2.95
N ALA A 150 -10.91 -10.85 1.98
CA ALA A 150 -10.13 -9.71 1.55
C ALA A 150 -9.89 -8.73 2.70
N ALA A 151 -10.91 -8.43 3.53
CA ALA A 151 -10.76 -7.52 4.66
C ALA A 151 -9.74 -8.04 5.68
N LYS A 152 -9.76 -9.34 6.00
CA LYS A 152 -8.75 -9.98 6.86
C LYS A 152 -7.35 -9.89 6.25
N ALA A 153 -7.23 -10.17 4.95
CA ALA A 153 -5.93 -10.16 4.27
C ALA A 153 -5.34 -8.74 4.24
N PHE A 154 -6.16 -7.72 3.96
CA PHE A 154 -5.75 -6.33 4.04
C PHE A 154 -5.42 -5.88 5.46
N ALA A 155 -6.06 -6.44 6.50
CA ALA A 155 -5.72 -6.13 7.88
C ALA A 155 -4.32 -6.63 8.24
N VAL A 156 -3.97 -7.84 7.81
CA VAL A 156 -2.62 -8.41 7.97
C VAL A 156 -1.59 -7.58 7.21
N LEU A 157 -1.88 -7.22 5.96
CA LEU A 157 -1.00 -6.40 5.14
C LEU A 157 -0.78 -5.00 5.76
N PHE A 158 -1.84 -4.37 6.24
CA PHE A 158 -1.79 -3.08 6.93
C PHE A 158 -0.92 -3.16 8.19
N LEU A 159 -1.11 -4.17 9.06
CA LEU A 159 -0.29 -4.35 10.25
C LEU A 159 1.19 -4.60 9.92
N THR A 160 1.45 -5.33 8.83
CA THR A 160 2.81 -5.57 8.34
C THR A 160 3.48 -4.26 7.87
N ALA A 161 2.74 -3.40 7.17
CA ALA A 161 3.24 -2.09 6.80
C ALA A 161 3.48 -1.21 8.03
N MET A 162 2.50 -1.13 8.94
CA MET A 162 2.58 -0.29 10.15
C MET A 162 3.73 -0.71 11.08
N SER A 163 4.00 -2.01 11.22
CA SER A 163 5.13 -2.49 12.03
C SER A 163 6.49 -2.09 11.46
N ARG A 164 6.60 -1.94 10.14
CA ARG A 164 7.82 -1.46 9.47
C ARG A 164 7.93 0.06 9.47
N ILE A 165 6.81 0.76 9.39
CA ILE A 165 6.75 2.23 9.47
C ILE A 165 7.13 2.70 10.88
N CYS A 166 6.56 2.08 11.92
CA CYS A 166 6.78 2.47 13.32
C CYS A 166 7.91 1.68 14.01
N GLY A 167 8.48 0.68 13.33
CA GLY A 167 9.57 -0.13 13.86
C GLY A 167 10.90 0.64 13.87
N PRO A 168 11.88 0.26 14.72
CA PRO A 168 13.21 0.84 14.66
C PRO A 168 13.78 0.59 13.27
N GLY A 169 14.02 1.68 12.52
CA GLY A 169 14.41 1.63 11.13
C GLY A 169 15.54 0.62 10.92
N THR A 170 15.26 -0.42 10.14
CA THR A 170 16.31 -1.28 9.59
C THR A 170 16.99 -0.50 8.47
N GLY A 171 17.75 0.52 8.85
CA GLY A 171 18.80 1.07 8.00
C GLY A 171 19.87 0.01 7.86
N ALA A 172 19.81 -0.72 6.76
CA ALA A 172 20.94 -1.48 6.21
C ALA A 172 21.59 -0.65 5.10
#